data_AF-A0A838F598-F1
#
_entry.id   AF-A0A838F598-F1
#
_cell.length_a   1.000
_cell.length_b   1.000
_cell.length_c   1.000
_cell.angle_alpha   90.00
_cell.angle_beta   90.00
_cell.angle_gamma   90.00
#
_symmetry.space_group_name_H-M   'P 1'
#
loop_
_entity.id
_entity.type
_entity.pdbx_description
1 polymer ?
#
loop_
_entity_poly.entity_id
_entity_poly.type
_entity_poly.pdbx_seq_one_letter_code
_entity_poly.pdbx_strand_id
1 'polypeptide(L)'
;MKVQNCFLFLFLLTGADLFAQTTSTTQRENIEAQRIGFITKELQLTSEEAEDFWPIYNRYRSELTAMRKGRFAGLMANKEKFNALSEEEMSKVIDNEFDFRQKELDLTRRYNAEFKKVLPIKKVARLYRAEQLFKIYLLKDNREEKSGNLPAH
;
A
#
# COMPACT_ATOMS: atom_id res chain seq x y z
N MET A 1 -3.95 44.11 49.27
CA MET A 1 -3.55 43.84 47.87
C MET A 1 -2.72 42.56 47.91
N LYS A 2 -3.28 41.37 47.69
CA LYS A 2 -3.66 40.74 46.41
C LYS A 2 -2.56 40.86 45.35
N VAL A 3 -1.76 39.79 45.22
CA VAL A 3 -1.45 39.15 43.93
C VAL A 3 -1.03 37.71 44.22
N GLN A 4 -2.08 36.90 44.35
CA GLN A 4 -2.02 35.45 44.25
C GLN A 4 -2.34 35.11 42.78
N ASN A 5 -1.67 34.09 42.23
CA ASN A 5 -1.79 33.56 40.87
C ASN A 5 -0.91 34.24 39.81
N CYS A 6 0.18 33.57 39.40
CA CYS A 6 0.69 33.69 38.02
C CYS A 6 1.68 32.59 37.57
N PHE A 7 1.72 31.41 38.20
CA PHE A 7 2.58 30.31 37.73
C PHE A 7 1.78 29.02 37.47
N LEU A 8 0.60 29.18 36.87
CA LEU A 8 -0.25 28.08 36.41
C LEU A 8 -0.67 28.30 34.95
N PHE A 9 0.27 28.78 34.13
CA PHE A 9 0.02 29.09 32.72
C PHE A 9 1.23 28.82 31.81
N LEU A 10 1.92 27.69 32.04
CA LEU A 10 2.92 27.19 31.10
C LEU A 10 2.78 25.67 30.90
N PHE A 11 1.55 25.22 30.64
CA PHE A 11 1.25 23.83 30.30
C PHE A 11 0.19 23.71 29.19
N LEU A 12 0.19 24.63 28.21
CA LEU A 12 -0.92 24.75 27.28
C LEU A 12 -0.51 25.03 25.82
N LEU A 13 0.69 24.64 25.40
CA LEU A 13 1.16 24.86 24.03
C LEU A 13 1.95 23.69 23.40
N THR A 14 1.79 22.47 23.91
CA THR A 14 2.39 21.25 23.32
C THR A 14 1.32 20.20 23.02
N GLY A 15 0.38 20.52 22.12
CA GLY A 15 -0.71 19.61 21.74
C GLY A 15 -1.07 19.56 20.26
N ALA A 16 -0.35 20.26 19.39
CA ALA A 16 -0.76 20.42 17.98
C ALA A 16 -0.11 19.44 16.99
N ASP A 17 0.86 18.60 17.40
CA ASP A 17 1.60 17.76 16.45
C ASP A 17 1.02 16.34 16.23
N LEU A 18 -0.07 15.97 16.93
CA LEU A 18 -0.66 14.62 16.87
C LEU A 18 -1.63 14.40 15.71
N PHE A 19 -2.01 15.42 14.94
CA PHE A 19 -3.01 15.30 13.87
C PHE A 19 -2.45 15.05 12.47
N ALA A 20 -1.13 15.11 12.28
CA ALA A 20 -0.53 14.91 10.95
C ALA A 20 -0.29 13.44 10.57
N GLN A 21 -0.10 12.54 11.54
CA GLN A 21 0.19 11.11 11.27
C GLN A 21 -1.06 10.23 11.21
N THR A 22 -2.17 10.65 11.81
CA THR A 22 -3.39 9.85 11.94
C THR A 22 -4.09 9.61 10.60
N THR A 23 -4.20 10.64 9.75
CA THR A 23 -4.97 10.59 8.49
C THR A 23 -4.40 9.63 7.45
N SER A 24 -3.06 9.49 7.37
CA SER A 24 -2.43 8.59 6.39
C SER A 24 -2.51 7.12 6.81
N THR A 25 -2.62 6.86 8.11
CA THR A 25 -2.68 5.52 8.68
C THR A 25 -4.08 4.93 8.52
N THR A 26 -5.12 5.74 8.80
CA THR A 26 -6.52 5.36 8.60
C THR A 26 -6.87 5.07 7.14
N GLN A 27 -6.31 5.81 6.18
CA GLN A 27 -6.53 5.56 4.76
C GLN A 27 -5.93 4.21 4.32
N ARG A 28 -4.72 3.87 4.79
CA ARG A 28 -4.11 2.56 4.48
C ARG A 28 -4.94 1.42 5.05
N GLU A 29 -5.36 1.53 6.31
CA GLU A 29 -6.19 0.52 6.97
C GLU A 29 -7.52 0.30 6.22
N ASN A 30 -8.15 1.38 5.75
CA ASN A 30 -9.36 1.29 4.93
C ASN A 30 -9.11 0.52 3.62
N ILE A 31 -8.03 0.83 2.90
CA ILE A 31 -7.67 0.12 1.65
C ILE A 31 -7.38 -1.36 1.92
N GLU A 32 -6.73 -1.71 3.04
CA GLU A 32 -6.49 -3.10 3.43
C GLU A 32 -7.80 -3.84 3.73
N ALA A 33 -8.72 -3.22 4.48
CA ALA A 33 -10.03 -3.79 4.77
C ALA A 33 -10.85 -4.03 3.49
N GLN A 34 -10.87 -3.04 2.58
CA GLN A 34 -11.52 -3.19 1.27
C GLN A 34 -10.90 -4.34 0.47
N ARG A 35 -9.58 -4.49 0.50
CA ARG A 35 -8.89 -5.60 -0.18
C ARG A 35 -9.31 -6.94 0.39
N ILE A 36 -9.33 -7.08 1.71
CA ILE A 36 -9.75 -8.32 2.38
C ILE A 36 -11.16 -8.71 1.95
N GLY A 37 -12.09 -7.76 1.96
CA GLY A 37 -13.46 -7.97 1.48
C GLY A 37 -13.51 -8.37 0.01
N PHE A 38 -12.74 -7.69 -0.85
CA PHE A 38 -12.70 -7.96 -2.28
C PHE A 38 -12.15 -9.35 -2.60
N ILE A 39 -11.01 -9.73 -1.99
CA ILE A 39 -10.40 -11.04 -2.19
C ILE A 39 -11.29 -12.14 -1.64
N THR A 40 -11.87 -12.00 -0.44
CA THR A 40 -12.82 -12.98 0.12
C THR A 40 -13.97 -13.26 -0.86
N LYS A 41 -14.57 -12.19 -1.40
CA LYS A 41 -15.69 -12.28 -2.34
C LYS A 41 -15.32 -12.98 -3.65
N GLU A 42 -14.17 -12.64 -4.23
CA GLU A 42 -13.74 -13.18 -5.52
C GLU A 42 -13.29 -14.64 -5.45
N LEU A 43 -12.62 -15.03 -4.36
CA LEU A 43 -12.09 -16.39 -4.22
C LEU A 43 -13.18 -17.39 -3.81
N GLN A 44 -14.23 -16.92 -3.13
CA GLN A 44 -15.29 -17.78 -2.57
C GLN A 44 -14.68 -18.87 -1.67
N LEU A 45 -13.86 -18.43 -0.71
CA LEU A 45 -13.19 -19.31 0.25
C LEU A 45 -14.23 -19.97 1.17
N THR A 46 -14.04 -21.25 1.47
CA THR A 46 -14.69 -21.87 2.63
C THR A 46 -14.03 -21.36 3.91
N SER A 47 -14.66 -21.57 5.07
CA SER A 47 -14.05 -21.19 6.35
C SER A 47 -12.68 -21.85 6.56
N GLU A 48 -12.57 -23.14 6.26
CA GLU A 48 -11.31 -23.91 6.35
C GLU A 48 -10.23 -23.37 5.41
N GLU A 49 -10.56 -23.14 4.13
CA GLU A 49 -9.60 -22.56 3.18
C GLU A 49 -9.16 -21.15 3.61
N ALA A 50 -10.06 -20.36 4.20
CA ALA A 50 -9.75 -19.01 4.67
C ALA A 50 -8.75 -19.03 5.83
N GLU A 51 -8.94 -19.93 6.80
CA GLU A 51 -8.03 -20.09 7.95
C GLU A 51 -6.59 -20.37 7.52
N ASP A 52 -6.41 -21.21 6.49
CA ASP A 52 -5.09 -21.55 5.95
C ASP A 52 -4.54 -20.47 4.98
N PHE A 53 -5.42 -19.86 4.19
CA PHE A 53 -5.04 -18.90 3.15
C PHE A 53 -4.56 -17.56 3.71
N TRP A 54 -5.30 -16.97 4.64
CA TRP A 54 -5.04 -15.60 5.11
C TRP A 54 -3.65 -15.40 5.71
N PRO A 55 -3.11 -16.32 6.55
CA PRO A 55 -1.75 -16.19 7.06
C PRO A 55 -0.69 -16.13 5.95
N ILE A 56 -0.84 -16.93 4.89
CA ILE A 56 0.07 -16.94 3.74
C ILE A 56 -0.05 -15.66 2.95
N TYR A 57 -1.28 -15.23 2.66
CA TYR A 57 -1.56 -14.02 1.90
C TYR A 57 -1.05 -12.76 2.61
N ASN A 58 -1.29 -12.64 3.92
CA ASN A 58 -0.84 -11.49 4.70
C ASN A 58 0.69 -11.38 4.71
N ARG A 59 1.39 -12.51 4.82
CA ARG A 59 2.86 -12.55 4.76
C ARG A 59 3.37 -12.15 3.37
N TYR A 60 2.76 -12.68 2.29
CA TYR A 60 3.04 -12.26 0.92
C TYR A 60 2.90 -10.75 0.74
N ARG A 61 1.76 -10.19 1.19
CA ARG A 61 1.48 -8.75 1.09
C ARG A 61 2.46 -7.90 1.89
N SER A 62 2.83 -8.34 3.09
CA SER A 62 3.82 -7.67 3.92
C SER A 62 5.19 -7.62 3.24
N GLU A 63 5.69 -8.77 2.77
CA GLU A 63 6.96 -8.85 2.04
C GLU A 63 6.94 -8.02 0.75
N LEU A 64 5.85 -8.09 -0.01
CA LEU A 64 5.68 -7.32 -1.23
C LEU A 64 5.65 -5.82 -0.97
N THR A 65 4.97 -5.38 0.09
CA THR A 65 4.90 -3.97 0.48
C THR A 65 6.25 -3.47 0.97
N ALA A 66 6.96 -4.26 1.77
CA ALA A 66 8.32 -3.95 2.23
C ALA A 66 9.28 -3.79 1.05
N MET A 67 9.23 -4.71 0.07
CA MET A 67 10.05 -4.66 -1.14
C MET A 67 9.77 -3.39 -1.98
N ARG A 68 8.52 -2.94 -2.01
CA ARG A 68 8.09 -1.77 -2.81
C ARG A 68 8.37 -0.42 -2.15
N LYS A 69 8.82 -0.36 -0.89
CA LYS A 69 9.22 0.90 -0.24
C LYS A 69 10.51 1.42 -0.92
N GLY A 70 10.47 2.65 -1.43
CA GLY A 70 11.62 3.30 -2.09
C GLY A 70 11.71 3.13 -3.62
N ARG A 71 10.61 2.79 -4.29
CA ARG A 71 10.62 2.41 -5.72
C ARG A 71 10.84 3.55 -6.72
N PHE A 72 11.36 3.16 -7.89
CA PHE A 72 11.50 3.91 -9.15
C PHE A 72 10.26 4.71 -9.58
N ALA A 73 9.05 4.22 -9.29
CA ALA A 73 7.81 4.94 -9.61
C ALA A 73 7.75 6.34 -8.95
N GLY A 74 8.33 6.49 -7.75
CA GLY A 74 8.42 7.80 -7.09
C GLY A 74 9.41 8.76 -7.77
N LEU A 75 10.46 8.22 -8.39
CA LEU A 75 11.39 9.01 -9.21
C LEU A 75 10.71 9.47 -10.51
N MET A 76 10.03 8.56 -11.22
CA MET A 76 9.34 8.89 -12.48
C MET A 76 8.18 9.88 -12.28
N ALA A 77 7.54 9.86 -11.11
CA ALA A 77 6.51 10.84 -10.77
C ALA A 77 7.08 12.22 -10.40
N ASN A 78 8.36 12.32 -10.06
CA ASN A 78 9.02 13.56 -9.66
C ASN A 78 9.91 14.09 -10.80
N LYS A 79 9.34 14.98 -11.62
CA LYS A 79 9.97 15.54 -12.81
C LYS A 79 11.30 16.25 -12.51
N GLU A 80 11.40 16.96 -11.38
CA GLU A 80 12.61 17.66 -10.98
C GLU A 80 13.74 16.68 -10.64
N LYS A 81 13.45 15.66 -9.81
CA LYS A 81 14.43 14.61 -9.49
C LYS A 81 14.83 13.83 -10.72
N PHE A 82 13.89 13.52 -11.61
CA PHE A 82 14.16 12.80 -12.85
C PHE A 82 15.14 13.58 -13.75
N ASN A 83 14.93 14.87 -13.95
CA ASN A 83 15.79 15.72 -14.78
C ASN A 83 17.16 16.03 -14.15
N ALA A 84 17.29 15.87 -12.83
CA ALA A 84 18.52 16.16 -12.10
C ALA A 84 19.53 15.00 -12.10
N LEU A 85 19.13 13.79 -12.51
CA LEU A 85 20.01 12.63 -12.55
C LEU A 85 20.97 12.70 -13.76
N SER A 86 22.22 12.35 -13.51
CA SER A 86 23.19 12.05 -14.57
C SER A 86 22.84 10.77 -15.33
N GLU A 87 23.47 10.57 -16.49
CA GLU A 87 23.31 9.35 -17.29
C GLU A 87 23.68 8.08 -16.51
N GLU A 88 24.77 8.12 -15.74
CA GLU A 88 25.20 6.99 -14.90
C GLU A 88 24.18 6.67 -13.80
N GLU A 89 23.64 7.69 -13.14
CA GLU A 89 22.59 7.51 -12.13
C GLU A 89 21.30 6.97 -12.75
N MET A 90 20.93 7.44 -13.94
CA MET A 90 19.77 6.94 -14.67
C MET A 90 19.95 5.46 -15.05
N SER A 91 21.14 5.06 -15.50
CA SER A 91 21.45 3.66 -15.79
C SER A 91 21.29 2.79 -14.54
N LYS A 92 21.90 3.19 -13.41
CA LYS A 92 21.77 2.46 -12.13
C LYS A 92 20.32 2.33 -11.69
N VAL A 93 19.53 3.37 -11.89
CA VAL A 93 18.11 3.35 -11.58
C VAL A 93 17.35 2.32 -12.44
N ILE A 94 17.64 2.24 -13.74
CA ILE A 94 17.05 1.26 -14.66
C ILE A 94 17.45 -0.16 -14.26
N ASP A 95 18.73 -0.39 -13.98
CA ASP A 95 19.24 -1.70 -13.54
C ASP A 95 18.57 -2.14 -12.23
N ASN A 96 18.45 -1.23 -11.27
CA ASN A 96 17.75 -1.48 -10.01
C ASN A 96 16.26 -1.84 -10.22
N GLU A 97 15.59 -1.27 -11.23
CA GLU A 97 14.20 -1.63 -11.57
C GLU A 97 14.12 -3.05 -12.14
N PHE A 98 15.08 -3.49 -12.96
CA PHE A 98 15.12 -4.87 -13.43
C PHE A 98 15.37 -5.87 -12.29
N ASP A 99 16.35 -5.58 -11.42
CA ASP A 99 16.63 -6.38 -10.23
C ASP A 99 15.41 -6.47 -9.31
N PHE A 100 14.70 -5.36 -9.13
CA PHE A 100 13.47 -5.32 -8.37
C PHE A 100 12.41 -6.23 -8.99
N ARG A 101 12.18 -6.16 -10.31
CA ARG A 101 11.18 -7.00 -11.00
C ARG A 101 11.52 -8.48 -10.88
N GLN A 102 12.80 -8.83 -10.94
CA GLN A 102 13.26 -10.20 -10.73
C GLN A 102 12.92 -10.66 -9.31
N LYS A 103 13.25 -9.86 -8.29
CA LYS A 103 12.91 -10.17 -6.88
C LYS A 103 11.40 -10.28 -6.64
N GLU A 104 10.60 -9.43 -7.28
CA GLU A 104 9.13 -9.46 -7.20
C GLU A 104 8.57 -10.74 -7.82
N LEU A 105 9.11 -11.16 -8.97
CA LEU A 105 8.72 -12.40 -9.64
C LEU A 105 9.10 -13.63 -8.79
N ASP A 106 10.30 -13.64 -8.21
CA ASP A 106 10.76 -14.75 -7.37
C ASP A 106 9.95 -14.85 -6.07
N LEU A 107 9.63 -13.71 -5.44
CA LEU A 107 8.68 -13.66 -4.33
C LEU A 107 7.32 -14.25 -4.74
N THR A 108 6.79 -13.83 -5.89
CA THR A 108 5.49 -14.31 -6.38
C THR A 108 5.52 -15.83 -6.64
N ARG A 109 6.61 -16.36 -7.22
CA ARG A 109 6.77 -17.81 -7.44
C ARG A 109 6.80 -18.61 -6.14
N ARG A 110 7.54 -18.14 -5.13
CA ARG A 110 7.59 -18.79 -3.80
C ARG A 110 6.19 -18.86 -3.19
N TYR A 111 5.47 -17.74 -3.16
CA TYR A 111 4.13 -17.70 -2.59
C TYR A 111 3.08 -18.44 -3.42
N ASN A 112 3.24 -18.50 -4.74
CA ASN A 112 2.40 -19.35 -5.58
C ASN A 112 2.48 -20.82 -5.16
N ALA A 113 3.68 -21.31 -4.83
CA ALA A 113 3.86 -22.67 -4.33
C ALA A 113 3.12 -22.88 -3.00
N GLU A 114 3.16 -21.89 -2.09
CA GLU A 114 2.43 -21.94 -0.83
C GLU A 114 0.90 -21.89 -1.02
N PHE A 115 0.39 -20.99 -1.86
CA PHE A 115 -1.05 -20.90 -2.15
C PHE A 115 -1.60 -22.20 -2.74
N LYS A 116 -0.83 -22.90 -3.59
CA LYS A 116 -1.23 -24.18 -4.18
C LYS A 116 -1.34 -25.32 -3.16
N LYS A 117 -0.74 -25.20 -1.97
CA LYS A 117 -0.87 -26.21 -0.90
C LYS A 117 -2.22 -26.12 -0.21
N VAL A 118 -2.81 -24.92 -0.14
CA VAL A 118 -4.01 -24.62 0.65
C VAL A 118 -5.23 -24.28 -0.20
N LEU A 119 -5.05 -24.04 -1.51
CA LEU A 119 -6.14 -23.70 -2.42
C LEU A 119 -6.10 -24.54 -3.71
N PRO A 120 -7.29 -24.93 -4.24
CA PRO A 120 -7.41 -25.44 -5.59
C PRO A 120 -6.85 -24.47 -6.64
N ILE A 121 -6.24 -24.99 -7.71
CA ILE A 121 -5.57 -24.19 -8.73
C ILE A 121 -6.48 -23.11 -9.36
N LYS A 122 -7.79 -23.39 -9.48
CA LYS A 122 -8.77 -22.41 -9.97
C LYS A 122 -8.91 -21.19 -9.05
N LYS A 123 -8.85 -21.38 -7.73
CA LYS A 123 -8.89 -20.29 -6.74
C LYS A 123 -7.56 -19.53 -6.69
N VAL A 124 -6.43 -20.22 -6.86
CA VAL A 124 -5.13 -19.56 -7.05
C VAL A 124 -5.12 -18.66 -8.30
N ALA A 125 -5.68 -19.13 -9.42
CA ALA A 125 -5.82 -18.28 -10.62
C ALA A 125 -6.77 -17.09 -10.38
N ARG A 126 -7.87 -17.29 -9.64
CA ARG A 126 -8.78 -16.21 -9.23
C ARG A 126 -8.09 -15.18 -8.34
N LEU A 127 -7.18 -15.59 -7.45
CA LEU A 127 -6.40 -14.67 -6.62
C LEU A 127 -5.63 -13.64 -7.44
N TYR A 128 -4.88 -14.09 -8.45
CA TYR A 128 -4.13 -13.17 -9.30
C TYR A 128 -5.05 -12.24 -10.09
N ARG A 129 -6.18 -12.75 -10.60
CA ARG A 129 -7.20 -11.93 -11.24
C ARG A 129 -7.78 -10.89 -10.28
N ALA A 130 -8.11 -11.30 -9.06
CA ALA A 130 -8.72 -10.44 -8.04
C ALA A 130 -7.76 -9.31 -7.62
N GLU A 131 -6.47 -9.59 -7.46
CA GLU A 131 -5.44 -8.58 -7.20
C GLU A 131 -5.34 -7.54 -8.32
N GLN A 132 -5.38 -7.96 -9.59
CA GLN A 132 -5.38 -7.03 -10.72
C GLN A 132 -6.66 -6.18 -10.77
N LEU A 133 -7.82 -6.81 -10.56
CA LEU A 133 -9.11 -6.11 -10.54
C LEU A 133 -9.16 -5.10 -9.39
N PHE A 134 -8.68 -5.46 -8.20
CA PHE A 134 -8.62 -4.56 -7.06
C PHE A 134 -7.71 -3.37 -7.32
N LYS A 135 -6.55 -3.58 -7.96
CA LYS A 135 -5.68 -2.47 -8.40
C LYS A 135 -6.39 -1.52 -9.35
N ILE A 136 -7.14 -2.04 -10.33
CA ILE A 136 -7.93 -1.23 -11.27
C ILE A 136 -9.04 -0.47 -10.54
N TYR A 137 -9.72 -1.13 -9.61
CA TYR A 137 -10.77 -0.53 -8.77
C TYR A 137 -10.22 0.69 -8.01
N LEU A 138 -9.10 0.53 -7.29
CA LEU A 138 -8.46 1.63 -6.57
C LEU A 138 -8.07 2.79 -7.49
N LEU A 139 -7.62 2.52 -8.72
CA LEU A 139 -7.26 3.58 -9.68
C LEU A 139 -8.49 4.35 -10.20
N LYS A 140 -9.66 3.71 -10.27
CA LYS A 140 -10.90 4.38 -10.68
C LYS A 140 -11.46 5.23 -9.54
N ASP A 141 -11.53 4.64 -8.34
CA ASP A 141 -12.03 5.30 -7.13
C ASP A 141 -11.25 6.60 -6.84
N ASN A 142 -9.92 6.53 -6.84
CA ASN A 142 -9.04 7.70 -6.67
C ASN A 142 -9.21 8.79 -7.75
N ARG A 143 -9.72 8.47 -8.94
CA ARG A 143 -9.99 9.46 -10.00
C ARG A 143 -11.33 10.14 -9.80
N GLU A 144 -12.34 9.38 -9.39
CA GLU A 144 -13.68 9.91 -9.13
C GLU A 144 -13.66 10.88 -7.95
N GLU A 145 -13.00 10.53 -6.85
CA GLU A 145 -12.78 11.44 -5.70
C GLU A 145 -12.10 12.76 -6.12
N LYS A 146 -11.09 12.70 -7.00
CA LYS A 146 -10.39 13.90 -7.48
C LYS A 146 -11.23 14.74 -8.44
N SER A 147 -12.10 14.12 -9.24
CA SER A 147 -12.99 14.82 -10.17
C SER A 147 -14.16 15.52 -9.49
N GLY A 148 -14.63 14.99 -8.34
CA GLY A 148 -15.69 15.60 -7.54
C GLY A 148 -15.25 16.81 -6.70
N ASN A 149 -13.94 17.03 -6.56
CA ASN A 149 -13.34 18.11 -5.75
C ASN A 149 -12.82 19.30 -6.58
N LEU A 150 -13.13 19.38 -7.88
CA LEU A 150 -12.84 20.54 -8.71
C LEU A 150 -13.92 21.61 -8.50
N PRO A 151 -13.59 22.85 -8.09
CA PRO A 151 -14.57 23.92 -8.10
C PRO A 151 -15.02 24.16 -9.55
N ALA A 152 -16.34 24.15 -9.77
CA ALA A 152 -16.91 24.62 -11.01
C ALA A 152 -16.45 26.07 -11.22
N HIS A 153 -15.64 26.30 -12.25
CA HIS A 153 -15.30 27.64 -12.73
C HIS A 153 -16.42 28.18 -13.60
#